data_AF-A0A7X7CSP7-F1
#
_entry.id   AF-A0A7X7CSP7-F1
#
_cell.length_a   1.000
_cell.length_b   1.000
_cell.length_c   1.000
_cell.angle_alpha   90.00
_cell.angle_beta   90.00
_cell.angle_gamma   90.00
#
_symmetry.space_group_name_H-M   'P 1'
#
loop_
_entity.id
_entity.type
_entity.pdbx_description
1 polymer ?
#
loop_
_entity_poly.entity_id
_entity_poly.type
_entity_poly.pdbx_seq_one_letter_code
_entity_poly.pdbx_strand_id
1 'polypeptide(L)'
;MATGLDADERLAAEAVDKLVQRVADLRFVSVRGREARPEYGMEDPVLTMTLTRAGGEPLTYRLGKAPDADDYTLQVSNRAEFFNLGSGTARSLVEAAAREALVESPHEAAKDG
;
A
#
# COMPACT_ATOMS: atom_id res chain seq x y z
N MET A 1 18.05 -3.67 3.74
CA MET A 1 18.32 -4.31 2.44
C MET A 1 16.99 -4.74 1.87
N ALA A 2 16.61 -4.25 0.69
CA ALA A 2 15.41 -4.73 0.01
C ALA A 2 15.67 -6.11 -0.58
N THR A 3 14.63 -6.95 -0.59
CA THR A 3 14.68 -8.32 -1.12
C THR A 3 13.78 -8.42 -2.34
N GLY A 4 14.14 -9.25 -3.32
CA GLY A 4 13.31 -9.47 -4.53
C GLY A 4 13.57 -8.49 -5.68
N LEU A 5 14.70 -7.79 -5.66
CA LEU A 5 15.25 -7.06 -6.81
C LEU A 5 16.11 -8.00 -7.67
N ASP A 6 16.06 -7.82 -8.97
CA ASP A 6 17.01 -8.44 -9.89
C ASP A 6 18.40 -7.79 -9.78
N ALA A 7 19.43 -8.43 -10.32
CA ALA A 7 20.83 -8.04 -10.12
C ALA A 7 21.16 -6.59 -10.51
N ASP A 8 20.42 -6.05 -11.48
CA ASP A 8 20.61 -4.70 -12.01
C ASP A 8 19.54 -3.70 -11.52
N GLU A 9 18.53 -4.18 -10.80
CA GLU A 9 17.47 -3.33 -10.27
C GLU A 9 17.88 -2.65 -8.97
N ARG A 10 17.42 -1.41 -8.80
CA ARG A 10 17.58 -0.66 -7.56
C ARG A 10 16.24 -0.14 -7.09
N LEU A 11 16.10 -0.01 -5.76
CA LEU A 11 14.96 0.73 -5.22
C LEU A 11 15.07 2.20 -5.61
N ALA A 12 13.97 2.74 -6.10
CA ALA A 12 13.76 4.16 -6.26
C ALA A 12 13.57 4.81 -4.88
N ALA A 13 14.66 5.24 -4.24
CA ALA A 13 14.65 5.70 -2.85
C ALA A 13 13.63 6.84 -2.62
N GLU A 14 13.56 7.81 -3.53
CA GLU A 14 12.58 8.90 -3.44
C GLU A 14 11.14 8.41 -3.53
N ALA A 15 10.87 7.39 -4.35
CA ALA A 15 9.53 6.83 -4.48
C ALA A 15 9.12 6.07 -3.21
N VAL A 16 10.05 5.33 -2.62
CA VAL A 16 9.87 4.67 -1.31
C VAL A 16 9.56 5.69 -0.23
N ASP A 17 10.32 6.79 -0.14
CA ASP A 17 10.07 7.83 0.85
C ASP A 17 8.69 8.47 0.68
N LYS A 18 8.30 8.77 -0.58
CA LYS A 18 6.97 9.30 -0.89
C LYS A 18 5.85 8.30 -0.56
N LEU A 19 6.07 6.99 -0.71
CA LEU A 19 5.13 5.96 -0.29
C LEU A 19 4.99 5.93 1.24
N VAL A 20 6.11 5.96 1.97
CA VAL A 20 6.11 6.00 3.44
C VAL A 20 5.34 7.22 3.95
N GLN A 21 5.54 8.40 3.36
CA GLN A 21 4.78 9.60 3.73
C GLN A 21 3.28 9.44 3.48
N ARG A 22 2.86 8.89 2.33
CA ARG A 22 1.44 8.63 2.03
C ARG A 22 0.78 7.71 3.06
N VAL A 23 1.51 6.70 3.52
CA VAL A 23 1.03 5.76 4.55
C VAL A 23 0.94 6.45 5.91
N ALA A 24 1.91 7.30 6.24
CA ALA A 24 1.89 8.10 7.47
C ALA A 24 0.70 9.09 7.50
N ASP A 25 0.37 9.67 6.35
CA ASP A 25 -0.74 10.63 6.18
C ASP A 25 -2.10 9.95 5.90
N LEU A 26 -2.15 8.62 5.90
CA LEU A 26 -3.33 7.87 5.51
C LEU A 26 -4.53 8.19 6.43
N ARG A 27 -5.60 8.69 5.83
CA ARG A 27 -6.87 8.98 6.50
C ARG A 27 -7.98 8.12 5.93
N PHE A 28 -8.74 7.47 6.81
CA PHE A 28 -9.96 6.77 6.44
C PHE A 28 -11.17 7.72 6.49
N VAL A 29 -12.20 7.39 5.70
CA VAL A 29 -13.44 8.17 5.58
C VAL A 29 -14.39 7.85 6.73
N SER A 30 -14.57 6.57 7.01
CA SER A 30 -15.49 6.10 8.06
C SER A 30 -15.12 4.69 8.53
N VAL A 31 -15.70 4.25 9.65
CA VAL A 31 -15.61 2.86 10.12
C VAL A 31 -16.75 2.06 9.51
N ARG A 32 -16.47 0.89 8.94
CA ARG A 32 -17.47 -0.04 8.38
C ARG A 32 -18.03 -1.00 9.43
N GLY A 33 -17.22 -1.36 10.42
CA GLY A 33 -17.57 -2.32 11.46
C GLY A 33 -16.39 -3.21 11.81
N ARG A 34 -16.64 -4.32 12.50
CA ARG A 34 -15.61 -5.30 12.90
C ARG A 34 -15.81 -6.68 12.30
N GLU A 35 -16.94 -6.89 11.63
CA GLU A 35 -17.28 -8.16 11.00
C GLU A 35 -16.73 -8.18 9.58
N ALA A 36 -16.02 -9.26 9.22
CA ALA A 36 -15.57 -9.47 7.86
C ALA A 36 -16.77 -9.72 6.94
N ARG A 37 -16.74 -9.12 5.75
CA ARG A 37 -17.78 -9.30 4.73
C ARG A 37 -17.15 -9.53 3.35
N PRO A 38 -17.72 -10.39 2.50
CA PRO A 38 -17.21 -10.62 1.14
C PRO A 38 -17.09 -9.34 0.32
N GLU A 39 -18.05 -8.42 0.50
CA GLU A 39 -18.11 -7.12 -0.17
C GLU A 39 -16.89 -6.21 0.10
N TYR A 40 -16.09 -6.52 1.12
CA TYR A 40 -14.87 -5.75 1.44
C TYR A 40 -13.68 -6.13 0.58
N GLY A 41 -13.75 -7.23 -0.19
CA GLY A 41 -12.65 -7.69 -1.05
C GLY A 41 -11.39 -8.08 -0.27
N MET A 42 -11.56 -8.59 0.95
CA MET A 42 -10.44 -8.93 1.86
C MET A 42 -9.90 -10.35 1.67
N GLU A 43 -10.55 -11.16 0.84
CA GLU A 43 -10.06 -12.49 0.47
C GLU A 43 -8.88 -12.38 -0.51
N ASP A 44 -8.99 -11.49 -1.50
CA ASP A 44 -7.93 -11.15 -2.46
C ASP A 44 -7.61 -9.64 -2.39
N PRO A 45 -6.82 -9.19 -1.40
CA PRO A 45 -6.53 -7.78 -1.21
C PRO A 45 -5.67 -7.24 -2.36
N VAL A 46 -6.07 -6.10 -2.91
CA VAL A 46 -5.34 -5.39 -3.98
C VAL A 46 -4.01 -4.81 -3.52
N LEU A 47 -3.79 -4.68 -2.21
CA LEU A 47 -2.51 -4.29 -1.63
C LEU A 47 -2.34 -4.92 -0.24
N THR A 48 -1.16 -5.47 0.02
CA THR A 48 -0.70 -5.87 1.36
C THR A 48 0.68 -5.28 1.60
N MET A 49 0.87 -4.60 2.72
CA MET A 49 2.14 -3.97 3.07
C MET A 49 2.39 -4.08 4.57
N THR A 50 3.66 -4.24 4.95
CA THR A 50 4.07 -4.23 6.36
C THR A 50 4.95 -3.02 6.62
N LEU A 51 4.54 -2.17 7.57
CA LEU A 51 5.28 -1.01 8.02
C LEU A 51 5.87 -1.30 9.40
N THR A 52 7.20 -1.21 9.53
CA THR A 52 7.89 -1.32 10.82
C THR A 52 8.41 0.04 11.21
N ARG A 53 7.85 0.63 12.26
CA ARG A 53 8.38 1.87 12.85
C ARG A 53 9.63 1.53 13.66
N ALA A 54 10.61 2.43 13.70
CA ALA A 54 11.78 2.29 14.57
C ALA A 54 11.35 2.00 16.02
N GLY A 55 11.78 0.85 16.55
CA GLY A 55 11.46 0.41 17.92
C GLY A 55 10.01 -0.01 18.16
N GLY A 56 9.19 -0.14 17.12
CA GLY A 56 7.79 -0.56 17.22
C GLY A 56 7.54 -1.93 16.59
N GLU A 57 6.40 -2.52 16.94
CA GLU A 57 5.91 -3.74 16.30
C GLU A 57 5.54 -3.49 14.84
N PRO A 58 5.79 -4.46 13.94
CA PRO A 58 5.32 -4.38 12.55
C PRO A 58 3.79 -4.25 12.47
N LEU A 59 3.33 -3.33 11.63
CA LEU A 59 1.92 -3.17 11.31
C LEU A 59 1.66 -3.63 9.88
N THR A 60 0.74 -4.56 9.71
CA THR A 60 0.30 -5.00 8.39
C THR A 60 -0.95 -4.23 7.99
N TYR A 61 -0.87 -3.58 6.84
CA TYR A 61 -1.96 -2.89 6.16
C TYR A 61 -2.43 -3.76 5.01
N ARG A 62 -3.74 -4.00 4.93
CA ARG A 62 -4.38 -4.72 3.82
C ARG A 62 -5.48 -3.83 3.24
N LEU A 63 -5.49 -3.69 1.92
CA LEU A 63 -6.49 -2.93 1.18
C LEU A 63 -7.26 -3.91 0.30
N GLY A 64 -8.55 -4.04 0.57
CA GLY A 64 -9.49 -4.75 -0.27
C GLY A 64 -10.25 -3.80 -1.17
N LYS A 65 -10.64 -4.28 -2.36
CA LYS A 65 -11.53 -3.57 -3.29
C LYS A 65 -12.79 -4.40 -3.48
N ALA A 66 -13.95 -3.78 -3.36
CA ALA A 66 -15.22 -4.44 -3.64
C ALA A 66 -15.25 -4.96 -5.10
N PRO A 67 -15.72 -6.19 -5.37
CA PRO A 67 -15.69 -6.77 -6.72
C PRO A 67 -16.41 -5.92 -7.77
N ASP A 68 -17.56 -5.36 -7.42
CA ASP A 68 -18.47 -4.68 -8.35
C ASP A 68 -18.63 -3.19 -8.06
N ALA A 69 -17.77 -2.60 -7.22
CA ALA A 69 -17.86 -1.20 -6.83
C ALA A 69 -16.49 -0.54 -6.71
N ASP A 70 -16.47 0.78 -6.91
CA ASP A 70 -15.29 1.59 -6.62
C ASP A 70 -15.16 1.93 -5.14
N ASP A 71 -15.19 0.88 -4.32
CA ASP A 71 -15.27 0.96 -2.88
C ASP A 71 -14.13 0.18 -2.24
N TYR A 72 -13.42 0.80 -1.30
CA TYR A 72 -12.19 0.26 -0.74
C TYR A 72 -12.29 0.10 0.77
N THR A 73 -11.80 -1.02 1.25
CA THR A 73 -11.74 -1.33 2.66
C THR A 73 -10.30 -1.46 3.12
N LEU A 74 -9.94 -0.76 4.18
CA LEU A 74 -8.64 -0.86 4.84
C LEU A 74 -8.76 -1.70 6.12
N GLN A 75 -7.80 -2.59 6.33
CA GLN A 75 -7.57 -3.30 7.59
C GLN A 75 -6.14 -3.02 8.06
N VAL A 76 -5.97 -2.81 9.37
CA VAL A 76 -4.66 -2.64 10.02
C VAL A 76 -4.53 -3.67 11.13
N SER A 77 -3.40 -4.40 11.19
CA SER A 77 -3.24 -5.57 12.07
C SER A 77 -3.45 -5.33 13.57
N ASN A 78 -3.35 -4.09 14.04
CA ASN A 78 -3.57 -3.71 15.43
C ASN A 78 -4.99 -3.20 15.74
N ARG A 79 -5.92 -3.28 14.77
CA ARG A 79 -7.32 -2.87 14.92
C ARG A 79 -8.24 -4.00 14.47
N ALA A 80 -9.34 -4.19 15.19
CA ALA A 80 -10.38 -5.15 14.81
C ALA A 80 -11.32 -4.58 13.73
N GLU A 81 -11.34 -3.26 13.59
CA GLU A 81 -12.20 -2.54 12.66
C GLU A 81 -11.74 -2.63 11.20
N PHE A 82 -12.73 -2.66 10.31
CA PHE A 82 -12.61 -2.38 8.88
C PHE A 82 -12.96 -0.92 8.64
N PHE A 83 -12.14 -0.24 7.83
CA PHE A 83 -12.29 1.18 7.54
C PHE A 83 -12.63 1.41 6.07
N ASN A 84 -13.49 2.36 5.78
CA ASN A 84 -13.70 2.84 4.43
C ASN A 84 -12.55 3.77 4.02
N LEU A 85 -11.90 3.50 2.89
CA LEU A 85 -10.88 4.37 2.32
C LEU A 85 -11.43 5.05 1.07
N GLY A 86 -11.24 6.36 0.96
CA GLY A 86 -11.66 7.11 -0.22
C GLY A 86 -10.99 6.55 -1.48
N SER A 87 -11.76 6.37 -2.55
CA SER A 87 -11.29 5.66 -3.75
C SER A 87 -10.09 6.32 -4.44
N GLY A 88 -9.99 7.65 -4.40
CA GLY A 88 -8.81 8.38 -4.87
C GLY A 88 -7.55 8.09 -4.05
N THR A 89 -7.68 8.08 -2.72
CA THR A 89 -6.58 7.73 -1.80
C THR A 89 -6.16 6.28 -1.98
N ALA A 90 -7.13 5.37 -2.12
CA ALA A 90 -6.87 3.96 -2.32
C ALA A 90 -6.10 3.68 -3.61
N ARG A 91 -6.56 4.23 -4.75
CA ARG A 91 -5.86 4.09 -6.04
C ARG A 91 -4.46 4.68 -5.99
N SER A 92 -4.31 5.91 -5.47
CA SER A 92 -3.00 6.55 -5.36
C SER A 92 -2.03 5.73 -4.51
N LEU A 93 -2.52 5.05 -3.46
CA LEU A 93 -1.69 4.17 -2.64
C LEU A 93 -1.28 2.88 -3.38
N VAL A 94 -2.21 2.26 -4.11
CA VAL A 94 -1.92 1.06 -4.92
C VAL A 94 -0.89 1.38 -6.01
N GLU A 95 -1.10 2.48 -6.74
CA GLU A 95 -0.18 2.93 -7.80
C GLU A 95 1.21 3.25 -7.24
N ALA A 96 1.29 3.96 -6.11
CA ALA A 96 2.58 4.29 -5.49
C ALA A 96 3.30 3.07 -4.88
N ALA A 97 2.59 1.98 -4.60
CA ALA A 97 3.14 0.74 -4.07
C ALA A 97 3.48 -0.30 -5.15
N ALA A 98 3.14 -0.02 -6.41
CA ALA A 98 3.42 -0.92 -7.53
C ALA A 98 4.93 -1.07 -7.76
N ARG A 99 5.37 -2.24 -8.20
CA ARG A 99 6.81 -2.55 -8.37
C ARG A 99 7.46 -1.56 -9.33
N GLU A 100 6.80 -1.27 -10.43
CA GLU A 100 7.22 -0.33 -11.46
C GLU A 100 7.39 1.11 -10.93
N ALA A 101 6.72 1.48 -9.84
CA ALA A 101 6.88 2.79 -9.20
C ALA A 101 8.03 2.79 -8.18
N LEU A 102 8.44 1.61 -7.69
CA LEU A 102 9.41 1.45 -6.60
C LEU A 102 10.79 0.96 -7.08
N VAL A 103 10.91 0.53 -8.33
CA VAL A 103 12.12 -0.07 -8.89
C VAL A 103 12.60 0.72 -10.10
N GLU A 104 13.84 1.20 -10.01
CA GLU A 104 14.58 1.77 -11.14
C GLU A 104 15.34 0.66 -11.86
N SER A 105 15.13 0.54 -13.16
CA SER A 105 16.00 -0.24 -14.05
C SER A 105 17.16 0.65 -14.53
N PRO A 106 18.38 0.11 -14.77
CA PRO A 106 19.53 0.91 -15.21
C PRO A 106 19.30 1.65 -16.53
N HIS A 107 18.31 1.22 -17.32
CA HIS A 107 17.98 1.81 -18.60
C HIS A 107 17.36 3.23 -18.47
N GLU A 108 16.76 3.59 -17.33
CA GLU A 108 16.23 4.96 -17.12
C GLU A 108 17.27 5.95 -16.60
N ALA A 109 18.32 5.48 -15.91
CA ALA A 109 19.39 6.35 -15.39
C ALA A 109 20.25 7.00 -16.49
N ALA A 110 20.10 6.59 -17.76
CA ALA A 110 20.86 7.11 -18.90
C ALA A 110 20.20 8.33 -19.60
N LYS A 111 19.13 8.89 -19.05
CA LYS A 111 18.42 10.05 -19.67
C LYS A 111 18.76 11.42 -19.06
N ASP A 112 19.52 11.47 -17.97
CA ASP A 112 19.95 12.73 -17.32
C ASP A 112 21.49 12.93 -17.34
N GLY A 113 22.16 12.48 -18.40
CA GLY A 113 23.61 12.66 -18.63
C GLY A 113 23.94 13.70 -19.68
#